data_AF-A0A7J8MD26-F1
#
_entry.id   AF-A0A7J8MD26-F1
#
_cell.length_a   1.000
_cell.length_b   1.000
_cell.length_c   1.000
_cell.angle_alpha   90.00
_cell.angle_beta   90.00
_cell.angle_gamma   90.00
#
_symmetry.space_group_name_H-M   'P 1'
#
loop_
_entity.id
_entity.type
_entity.pdbx_description
1 polymer ?
#
loop_
_entity_poly.entity_id
_entity_poly.type
_entity_poly.pdbx_seq_one_letter_code
_entity_poly.pdbx_strand_id
1 'polypeptide(L)'
;WLKSLGGIFGETNQSELAAFISYALAFPNNFLALVDTYDVIRSGVPNFCAVALALSDLGYRAVGIRLDSGDLAYLSSEARKIFHTIEKELGVPGFGKMIITASNDLNEETLDAIRKQGHEVDCFGIGTYLVTCYAQAALGCVFKLVEINNQPRIKLSEDVSKVSIPCKKRCYRLYGKEGYSLVDIMTGENEPCPKVGERILCRHPFSESKRAYVVPKRVEELLKCYWPGKS
;
A
#
# COMPACT_ATOMS: atom_id res chain seq x y z
N TRP A 1 -4.37 30.75 -28.56
CA TRP A 1 -5.15 29.76 -27.81
C TRP A 1 -5.62 28.66 -28.77
N LEU A 2 -5.27 27.41 -28.46
CA LEU A 2 -5.47 26.24 -29.31
C LEU A 2 -6.96 25.90 -29.47
N LYS A 3 -7.42 25.70 -30.72
CA LYS A 3 -8.82 25.33 -31.02
C LYS A 3 -9.24 24.00 -30.37
N SER A 4 -8.29 23.09 -30.13
CA SER A 4 -8.52 21.80 -29.46
C SER A 4 -8.83 21.92 -27.96
N LEU A 5 -8.50 23.05 -27.34
CA LEU A 5 -8.78 23.34 -25.92
C LEU A 5 -9.95 24.34 -25.75
N GLY A 6 -10.67 24.63 -26.85
CA GLY A 6 -11.72 25.63 -26.89
C GLY A 6 -12.87 25.31 -25.93
N GLY A 7 -12.99 26.10 -24.85
CA GLY A 7 -14.03 25.99 -23.83
C GLY A 7 -13.59 25.32 -22.52
N ILE A 8 -12.41 24.69 -22.46
CA ILE A 8 -11.87 24.04 -21.24
C ILE A 8 -11.29 25.09 -20.28
N PHE A 9 -10.67 26.13 -20.83
CA PHE A 9 -10.08 27.25 -20.08
C PHE A 9 -11.07 28.43 -20.11
N GLY A 10 -12.08 28.38 -19.26
CA GLY A 10 -12.98 29.51 -18.99
C GLY A 10 -12.35 30.53 -18.03
N GLU A 11 -13.18 31.32 -17.34
CA GLU A 11 -12.73 32.09 -16.17
C GLU A 11 -12.34 31.11 -15.04
N THR A 12 -11.04 30.87 -14.88
CA THR A 12 -10.49 30.10 -13.77
C THR A 12 -10.48 30.96 -12.50
N ASN A 13 -10.44 30.32 -11.33
CA ASN A 13 -10.37 31.06 -10.08
C ASN A 13 -9.01 31.75 -9.93
N GLN A 14 -9.01 33.08 -9.82
CA GLN A 14 -7.79 33.88 -9.72
C GLN A 14 -7.03 33.68 -8.41
N SER A 15 -7.73 33.46 -7.29
CA SER A 15 -7.09 33.19 -6.00
C SER A 15 -6.39 31.83 -5.96
N GLU A 16 -6.96 30.82 -6.63
CA GLU A 16 -6.33 29.51 -6.81
C GLU A 16 -5.04 29.65 -7.64
N LEU A 17 -5.09 30.38 -8.76
CA LEU A 17 -3.89 30.66 -9.56
C LEU A 17 -2.82 31.40 -8.75
N ALA A 18 -3.20 32.43 -7.98
CA ALA A 18 -2.27 33.17 -7.12
C ALA A 18 -1.63 32.28 -6.04
N ALA A 19 -2.39 31.35 -5.45
CA ALA A 19 -1.88 30.37 -4.50
C ALA A 19 -0.87 29.42 -5.16
N PHE A 20 -1.17 28.91 -6.37
CA PHE A 20 -0.27 28.04 -7.12
C PHE A 20 1.03 28.76 -7.51
N ILE A 21 0.95 30.01 -7.98
CA ILE A 21 2.13 30.83 -8.28
C ILE A 21 2.98 31.00 -7.01
N SER A 22 2.35 31.35 -5.89
CA SER A 22 3.06 31.54 -4.62
C SER A 22 3.77 30.26 -4.16
N TYR A 23 3.13 29.11 -4.32
CA TYR A 23 3.72 27.82 -3.99
C TYR A 23 4.87 27.44 -4.94
N ALA A 24 4.70 27.66 -6.24
CA ALA A 24 5.72 27.43 -7.25
C ALA A 24 6.96 28.32 -7.06
N LEU A 25 6.78 29.58 -6.63
CA LEU A 25 7.88 30.48 -6.31
C LEU A 25 8.71 29.97 -5.13
N ALA A 26 8.05 29.41 -4.10
CA ALA A 26 8.74 28.87 -2.93
C ALA A 26 9.39 27.51 -3.20
N PHE A 27 8.76 26.66 -4.03
CA PHE A 27 9.19 25.28 -4.27
C PHE A 27 9.18 24.91 -5.77
N PRO A 28 9.99 25.56 -6.61
CA PRO A 28 9.88 25.44 -8.07
C PRO A 28 10.23 24.03 -8.60
N ASN A 29 11.06 23.27 -7.87
CA ASN A 29 11.41 21.89 -8.22
C ASN A 29 10.42 20.83 -7.67
N ASN A 30 9.55 21.21 -6.74
CA ASN A 30 8.65 20.30 -6.02
C ASN A 30 7.18 20.75 -6.10
N PHE A 31 6.83 21.50 -7.15
CA PHE A 31 5.48 22.04 -7.31
C PHE A 31 4.49 20.92 -7.63
N LEU A 32 3.63 20.59 -6.65
CA LEU A 32 2.51 19.67 -6.77
C LEU A 32 1.22 20.35 -6.28
N ALA A 33 0.26 20.57 -7.16
CA ALA A 33 -0.90 21.41 -6.87
C ALA A 33 -2.13 20.60 -6.42
N LEU A 34 -2.84 21.07 -5.39
CA LEU A 34 -4.18 20.59 -5.04
C LEU A 34 -5.20 21.25 -5.96
N VAL A 35 -5.82 20.49 -6.86
CA VAL A 35 -6.58 21.06 -7.99
C VAL A 35 -8.10 20.98 -7.84
N ASP A 36 -8.62 20.48 -6.73
CA ASP A 36 -10.05 20.26 -6.51
C ASP A 36 -10.67 21.24 -5.49
N THR A 37 -10.04 22.39 -5.27
CA THR A 37 -10.55 23.42 -4.34
C THR A 37 -11.87 24.03 -4.84
N TYR A 38 -11.98 24.29 -6.16
CA TYR A 38 -13.18 24.88 -6.77
C TYR A 38 -13.79 23.96 -7.83
N ASP A 39 -13.03 23.66 -8.88
CA ASP A 39 -13.43 22.75 -9.96
C ASP A 39 -12.16 22.21 -10.62
N VAL A 40 -12.03 20.89 -10.65
CA VAL A 40 -10.83 20.21 -11.17
C VAL A 40 -10.59 20.53 -12.63
N ILE A 41 -11.61 20.41 -13.48
CA ILE A 41 -11.44 20.45 -14.94
C ILE A 41 -11.51 21.88 -15.46
N ARG A 42 -12.33 22.74 -14.83
CA ARG A 42 -12.58 24.11 -15.27
C ARG A 42 -11.67 25.14 -14.62
N SER A 43 -11.04 24.82 -13.48
CA SER A 43 -10.18 25.77 -12.74
C SER A 43 -8.82 25.19 -12.37
N GLY A 44 -8.78 24.14 -11.55
CA GLY A 44 -7.54 23.68 -10.92
C GLY A 44 -6.52 23.10 -11.89
N VAL A 45 -6.93 22.15 -12.74
CA VAL A 45 -6.05 21.60 -13.79
C VAL A 45 -5.61 22.70 -14.77
N PRO A 46 -6.51 23.57 -15.28
CA PRO A 46 -6.12 24.74 -16.05
C PRO A 46 -5.05 25.63 -15.41
N ASN A 47 -5.27 26.03 -14.16
CA ASN A 47 -4.36 26.89 -13.39
C ASN A 47 -3.01 26.18 -13.14
N PHE A 48 -3.03 24.90 -12.79
CA PHE A 48 -1.82 24.09 -12.65
C PHE A 48 -1.03 24.07 -13.96
N CYS A 49 -1.68 23.83 -15.09
CA CYS A 49 -1.01 23.78 -16.39
C CYS A 49 -0.34 25.12 -16.73
N ALA A 50 -1.01 26.25 -16.48
CA ALA A 50 -0.44 27.57 -16.71
C ALA A 50 0.85 27.79 -15.90
N VAL A 51 0.84 27.44 -14.62
CA VAL A 51 2.02 27.58 -13.74
C VAL A 51 3.12 26.57 -14.11
N ALA A 52 2.75 25.32 -14.41
CA ALA A 52 3.70 24.27 -14.77
C ALA A 52 4.43 24.59 -16.08
N LEU A 53 3.75 25.16 -17.07
CA LEU A 53 4.36 25.62 -18.32
C LEU A 53 5.30 26.80 -18.08
N ALA A 54 4.89 27.79 -17.28
CA ALA A 54 5.76 28.91 -16.91
C ALA A 54 7.02 28.45 -16.15
N LEU A 55 6.90 27.46 -15.25
CA LEU A 55 8.06 26.83 -14.60
C LEU A 55 8.98 26.15 -15.61
N SER A 56 8.42 25.44 -16.59
CA SER A 56 9.17 24.78 -17.66
C SER A 56 9.98 25.80 -18.48
N ASP A 57 9.39 26.95 -18.82
CA ASP A 57 10.09 28.03 -19.54
C ASP A 57 11.26 28.62 -18.73
N LEU A 58 11.16 28.57 -17.39
CA LEU A 58 12.22 28.98 -16.47
C LEU A 58 13.24 27.86 -16.17
N GLY A 59 13.13 26.69 -16.80
CA GLY A 59 14.02 25.55 -16.62
C GLY A 59 13.73 24.68 -15.38
N TYR A 60 12.59 24.90 -14.72
CA TYR A 60 12.11 24.07 -13.62
C TYR A 60 11.11 23.02 -14.11
N ARG A 61 10.83 22.01 -13.29
CA ARG A 61 9.87 20.96 -13.63
C ARG A 61 8.85 20.79 -12.52
N ALA A 62 7.59 21.06 -12.84
CA ALA A 62 6.46 20.71 -11.98
C ALA A 62 6.36 19.19 -11.80
N VAL A 63 5.89 18.78 -10.63
CA VAL A 63 5.75 17.36 -10.25
C VAL A 63 4.42 16.80 -10.73
N GLY A 64 3.32 17.51 -10.47
CA GLY A 64 1.99 17.03 -10.81
C GLY A 64 0.86 17.63 -9.98
N ILE A 65 -0.23 16.88 -9.83
CA ILE A 65 -1.47 17.32 -9.17
C ILE A 65 -1.91 16.35 -8.06
N ARG A 66 -2.71 16.86 -7.12
CA ARG A 66 -3.45 16.10 -6.10
C ARG A 66 -4.95 16.27 -6.30
N LEU A 67 -5.67 15.15 -6.33
CA LEU A 67 -7.12 15.05 -6.26
C LEU A 67 -7.50 14.54 -4.86
N ASP A 68 -8.42 15.21 -4.17
CA ASP A 68 -8.80 14.91 -2.78
C ASP A 68 -10.33 14.78 -2.62
N SER A 69 -11.07 14.72 -3.72
CA SER A 69 -12.53 14.64 -3.74
C SER A 69 -13.07 14.28 -5.13
N GLY A 70 -14.36 13.97 -5.21
CA GLY A 70 -15.06 13.64 -6.46
C GLY A 70 -14.80 12.23 -6.98
N ASP A 71 -15.17 11.98 -8.24
CA ASP A 71 -14.91 10.72 -8.93
C ASP A 71 -13.43 10.67 -9.36
N LEU A 72 -12.59 10.08 -8.53
CA LEU A 72 -11.15 10.03 -8.72
C LEU A 72 -10.74 9.29 -10.01
N ALA A 73 -11.49 8.27 -10.43
CA ALA A 73 -11.17 7.53 -11.65
C ALA A 73 -11.43 8.38 -12.89
N TYR A 74 -12.61 9.00 -12.95
CA TYR A 74 -12.97 9.91 -14.04
C TYR A 74 -12.05 11.14 -14.08
N LEU A 75 -11.88 11.81 -12.95
CA LEU A 75 -11.11 13.06 -12.86
C LEU A 75 -9.62 12.85 -13.19
N SER A 76 -9.02 11.74 -12.75
CA SER A 76 -7.64 11.42 -13.12
C SER A 76 -7.49 11.18 -14.62
N SER A 77 -8.46 10.48 -15.23
CA SER A 77 -8.46 10.20 -16.67
C SER A 77 -8.60 11.47 -17.50
N GLU A 78 -9.50 12.38 -17.10
CA GLU A 78 -9.67 13.67 -17.78
C GLU A 78 -8.44 14.56 -17.62
N ALA A 79 -7.85 14.63 -16.42
CA ALA A 79 -6.60 15.36 -16.20
C ALA A 79 -5.45 14.82 -17.07
N ARG A 80 -5.31 13.49 -17.16
CA ARG A 80 -4.31 12.83 -18.01
C ARG A 80 -4.49 13.18 -19.50
N LYS A 81 -5.73 13.20 -20.00
CA LYS A 81 -6.03 13.61 -21.39
C LYS A 81 -5.62 15.06 -21.65
N ILE A 82 -5.88 15.97 -20.69
CA ILE A 82 -5.45 17.37 -20.78
C ILE A 82 -3.92 17.45 -20.85
N PHE A 83 -3.22 16.72 -19.96
CA PHE A 83 -1.75 16.71 -19.96
C PHE A 83 -1.16 16.20 -21.26
N HIS A 84 -1.69 15.12 -21.83
CA HIS A 84 -1.26 14.62 -23.14
C HIS A 84 -1.55 15.60 -24.28
N THR A 85 -2.68 16.30 -24.23
CA THR A 85 -3.02 17.33 -25.22
C THR A 85 -2.01 18.48 -25.15
N ILE A 86 -1.67 18.94 -23.95
CA ILE A 86 -0.66 20.00 -23.76
C ILE A 86 0.72 19.56 -24.25
N GLU A 87 1.16 18.35 -23.90
CA GLU A 87 2.43 17.79 -24.39
C GLU A 87 2.50 17.79 -25.92
N LYS A 88 1.42 17.34 -26.57
CA LYS A 88 1.34 17.24 -28.03
C LYS A 88 1.28 18.60 -28.72
N GLU A 89 0.45 19.51 -28.22
CA GLU A 89 0.17 20.79 -28.89
C GLU A 89 1.23 21.86 -28.61
N LEU A 90 1.86 21.83 -27.42
CA LEU A 90 2.90 22.79 -27.02
C LEU A 90 4.31 22.21 -27.11
N GLY A 91 4.46 20.91 -27.40
CA GLY A 91 5.76 20.26 -27.59
C GLY A 91 6.60 20.20 -26.30
N VAL A 92 5.96 20.08 -25.13
CA VAL A 92 6.64 20.04 -23.83
C VAL A 92 6.81 18.57 -23.38
N PRO A 93 7.98 17.94 -23.64
CA PRO A 93 8.14 16.51 -23.45
C PRO A 93 8.02 16.10 -21.99
N GLY A 94 7.28 15.02 -21.73
CA GLY A 94 7.06 14.47 -20.40
C GLY A 94 5.92 15.12 -19.63
N PHE A 95 5.23 16.13 -20.18
CA PHE A 95 4.09 16.78 -19.53
C PHE A 95 2.91 15.81 -19.37
N GLY A 96 2.63 14.96 -20.36
CA GLY A 96 1.59 13.92 -20.28
C GLY A 96 1.81 12.89 -19.17
N LYS A 97 3.03 12.78 -18.65
CA LYS A 97 3.43 11.86 -17.58
C LYS A 97 3.60 12.53 -16.21
N MET A 98 3.06 13.74 -16.04
CA MET A 98 3.04 14.38 -14.71
C MET A 98 2.26 13.53 -13.70
N ILE A 99 2.71 13.54 -12.45
CA ILE A 99 2.17 12.66 -11.42
C ILE A 99 0.74 13.08 -11.06
N ILE A 100 -0.19 12.12 -11.04
CA ILE A 100 -1.53 12.31 -10.49
C ILE A 100 -1.60 11.58 -9.16
N THR A 101 -1.69 12.33 -8.07
CA THR A 101 -1.88 11.79 -6.72
C THR A 101 -3.35 11.85 -6.34
N ALA A 102 -3.91 10.78 -5.82
CA ALA A 102 -5.25 10.79 -5.23
C ALA A 102 -5.17 10.55 -3.72
N SER A 103 -5.89 11.34 -2.95
CA SER A 103 -6.23 11.08 -1.55
C SER A 103 -7.75 11.21 -1.38
N ASN A 104 -8.25 10.89 -0.18
CA ASN A 104 -9.66 10.97 0.28
C ASN A 104 -10.24 9.61 0.70
N ASP A 105 -10.30 9.36 2.02
CA ASP A 105 -10.95 8.19 2.63
C ASP A 105 -10.76 6.86 1.87
N LEU A 106 -9.54 6.65 1.38
CA LEU A 106 -9.18 5.49 0.59
C LEU A 106 -9.05 4.25 1.47
N ASN A 107 -9.60 3.14 1.01
CA ASN A 107 -9.49 1.82 1.61
C ASN A 107 -9.41 0.75 0.50
N GLU A 108 -9.30 -0.52 0.86
CA GLU A 108 -9.13 -1.61 -0.10
C GLU A 108 -10.29 -1.73 -1.10
N GLU A 109 -11.53 -1.49 -0.63
CA GLU A 109 -12.73 -1.55 -1.47
C GLU A 109 -12.78 -0.39 -2.47
N THR A 110 -12.49 0.84 -2.01
CA THR A 110 -12.49 2.02 -2.89
C THR A 110 -11.33 1.96 -3.89
N LEU A 111 -10.15 1.48 -3.49
CA LEU A 111 -9.04 1.25 -4.41
C LEU A 111 -9.37 0.21 -5.49
N ASP A 112 -10.05 -0.89 -5.13
CA ASP A 112 -10.51 -1.87 -6.10
C ASP A 112 -11.57 -1.30 -7.05
N ALA A 113 -12.51 -0.49 -6.55
CA ALA A 113 -13.52 0.17 -7.37
C ALA A 113 -12.90 1.15 -8.37
N ILE A 114 -12.00 2.03 -7.91
CA ILE A 114 -11.29 3.00 -8.76
C ILE A 114 -10.45 2.26 -9.82
N ARG A 115 -9.77 1.16 -9.44
CA ARG A 115 -9.03 0.29 -10.38
C ARG A 115 -9.92 -0.30 -11.46
N LYS A 116 -11.09 -0.85 -11.10
CA LYS A 116 -12.03 -1.45 -12.07
C LYS A 116 -12.58 -0.44 -13.07
N GLN A 117 -12.66 0.83 -12.69
CA GLN A 117 -13.11 1.91 -13.58
C GLN A 117 -12.03 2.36 -14.57
N GLY A 118 -10.76 1.98 -14.36
CA GLY A 118 -9.65 2.35 -15.25
C GLY A 118 -9.11 3.76 -15.01
N HIS A 119 -8.67 4.05 -13.78
CA HIS A 119 -8.07 5.34 -13.42
C HIS A 119 -6.67 5.58 -14.02
N GLU A 120 -6.24 6.84 -13.98
CA GLU A 120 -4.89 7.30 -14.39
C GLU A 120 -4.07 7.86 -13.21
N VAL A 121 -4.48 7.57 -11.97
CA VAL A 121 -3.75 7.90 -10.73
C VAL A 121 -2.44 7.11 -10.63
N ASP A 122 -1.35 7.81 -10.33
CA ASP A 122 0.00 7.25 -10.15
C ASP A 122 0.34 6.97 -8.67
N CYS A 123 -0.25 7.72 -7.74
CA CYS A 123 0.05 7.65 -6.31
C CYS A 123 -1.21 7.78 -5.47
N PHE A 124 -1.33 6.99 -4.39
CA PHE A 124 -2.46 7.05 -3.46
C PHE A 124 -1.99 7.48 -2.06
N GLY A 125 -2.56 8.57 -1.55
CA GLY A 125 -2.38 9.05 -0.19
C GLY A 125 -3.46 8.49 0.74
N ILE A 126 -3.11 7.46 1.52
CA ILE A 126 -4.04 6.77 2.42
C ILE A 126 -3.74 7.19 3.87
N GLY A 127 -4.70 7.86 4.51
CA GLY A 127 -4.59 8.33 5.89
C GLY A 127 -5.27 7.41 6.89
N THR A 128 -6.49 7.78 7.30
CA THR A 128 -7.25 7.18 8.41
C THR A 128 -7.30 5.66 8.39
N TYR A 129 -7.66 5.05 7.26
CA TYR A 129 -7.82 3.59 7.15
C TYR A 129 -6.52 2.82 7.43
N LEU A 130 -5.41 3.32 6.88
CA LEU A 130 -4.09 2.69 7.04
C LEU A 130 -3.56 2.87 8.47
N VAL A 131 -3.57 4.10 8.99
CA VAL A 131 -2.92 4.39 10.30
C VAL A 131 -3.69 3.80 11.47
N THR A 132 -5.03 3.71 11.37
CA THR A 132 -5.87 3.18 12.46
C THR A 132 -6.12 1.68 12.35
N CYS A 133 -5.73 1.04 11.23
CA CYS A 133 -6.17 -0.30 10.88
C CYS A 133 -7.71 -0.40 11.01
N TYR A 134 -8.44 0.52 10.38
CA TYR A 134 -9.85 0.84 10.71
C TYR A 134 -10.77 -0.39 10.82
N ALA A 135 -10.62 -1.37 9.92
CA ALA A 135 -11.42 -2.61 9.95
C ALA A 135 -11.12 -3.51 11.17
N GLN A 136 -9.88 -3.50 11.67
CA GLN A 136 -9.46 -4.27 12.84
C GLN A 136 -8.28 -3.58 13.55
N ALA A 137 -8.59 -2.62 14.42
CA ALA A 137 -7.60 -1.80 15.13
C ALA A 137 -6.72 -2.57 16.14
N ALA A 138 -7.04 -3.83 16.43
CA ALA A 138 -6.32 -4.67 17.38
C ALA A 138 -5.95 -6.03 16.77
N LEU A 139 -4.67 -6.41 16.89
CA LEU A 139 -4.17 -7.70 16.39
C LEU A 139 -4.54 -8.90 17.29
N GLY A 140 -4.80 -8.66 18.58
CA GLY A 140 -5.15 -9.72 19.53
C GLY A 140 -3.97 -10.56 20.02
N CYS A 141 -2.74 -10.02 20.02
CA CYS A 141 -1.56 -10.72 20.54
C CYS A 141 -1.68 -11.02 22.05
N VAL A 142 -1.15 -12.17 22.46
CA VAL A 142 -1.12 -12.59 23.87
C VAL A 142 0.27 -13.06 24.26
N PHE A 143 0.64 -12.82 25.53
CA PHE A 143 1.82 -13.41 26.14
C PHE A 143 1.38 -14.55 27.08
N LYS A 144 2.01 -15.72 26.95
CA LYS A 144 1.71 -16.91 27.77
C LYS A 144 3.00 -17.63 28.14
N LEU A 145 3.07 -18.03 29.40
CA LEU A 145 4.11 -18.93 29.90
C LEU A 145 3.88 -20.33 29.34
N VAL A 146 4.93 -20.91 28.71
CA VAL A 146 4.86 -22.24 28.10
C VAL A 146 5.72 -23.28 28.83
N GLU A 147 6.68 -22.84 29.65
CA GLU A 147 7.63 -23.71 30.33
C GLU A 147 8.28 -23.01 31.55
N ILE A 148 8.49 -23.73 32.65
CA ILE A 148 9.29 -23.30 33.82
C ILE A 148 10.19 -24.46 34.22
N ASN A 149 11.49 -24.22 34.40
CA ASN A 149 12.45 -25.23 34.87
C ASN A 149 12.35 -26.55 34.07
N ASN A 150 12.29 -26.43 32.73
CA ASN A 150 12.09 -27.54 31.79
C ASN A 150 10.78 -28.33 31.98
N GLN A 151 9.82 -27.80 32.76
CA GLN A 151 8.49 -28.38 32.90
C GLN A 151 7.49 -27.61 32.04
N PRO A 152 6.82 -28.28 31.10
CA PRO A 152 5.80 -27.66 30.27
C PRO A 152 4.63 -27.09 31.08
N ARG A 153 4.05 -25.99 30.60
CA ARG A 153 2.87 -25.34 31.19
C ARG A 153 1.79 -25.17 30.13
N ILE A 154 0.57 -25.54 30.49
CA ILE A 154 -0.62 -25.43 29.66
C ILE A 154 -1.71 -24.69 30.43
N LYS A 155 -2.30 -23.69 29.78
CA LYS A 155 -3.50 -23.00 30.24
C LYS A 155 -4.69 -23.64 29.54
N LEU A 156 -5.57 -24.22 30.34
CA LEU A 156 -6.85 -24.75 29.86
C LEU A 156 -7.86 -23.63 29.69
N SER A 157 -8.86 -23.89 28.85
CA SER A 157 -9.92 -22.95 28.49
C SER A 157 -11.13 -23.76 28.05
N GLU A 158 -12.34 -23.26 28.33
CA GLU A 158 -13.58 -23.88 27.82
C GLU A 158 -13.63 -23.85 26.29
N ASP A 159 -13.10 -22.78 25.70
CA ASP A 159 -12.84 -22.68 24.27
C ASP A 159 -11.51 -23.37 23.90
N VAL A 160 -11.59 -24.46 23.14
CA VAL A 160 -10.44 -25.27 22.68
C VAL A 160 -9.41 -24.43 21.93
N SER A 161 -9.85 -23.42 21.16
CA SER A 161 -8.95 -22.54 20.40
C SER A 161 -8.07 -21.67 21.30
N LYS A 162 -8.46 -21.49 22.57
CA LYS A 162 -7.76 -20.70 23.59
C LYS A 162 -6.92 -21.55 24.55
N VAL A 163 -6.79 -22.86 24.28
CA VAL A 163 -5.86 -23.73 24.98
C VAL A 163 -4.44 -23.47 24.47
N SER A 164 -3.51 -23.16 25.36
CA SER A 164 -2.13 -22.83 24.96
C SER A 164 -1.34 -24.09 24.59
N ILE A 165 -0.46 -23.99 23.60
CA ILE A 165 0.47 -25.08 23.25
C ILE A 165 1.69 -25.00 24.18
N PRO A 166 2.02 -26.07 24.94
CA PRO A 166 3.07 -26.04 25.96
C PRO A 166 4.49 -26.13 25.37
N CYS A 167 5.51 -26.10 26.24
CA CYS A 167 6.95 -26.23 25.96
C CYS A 167 7.61 -25.06 25.20
N LYS A 168 8.94 -24.97 25.27
CA LYS A 168 9.73 -24.17 24.32
C LYS A 168 9.63 -24.77 22.91
N LYS A 169 9.39 -23.92 21.90
CA LYS A 169 9.07 -24.32 20.53
C LYS A 169 9.95 -23.61 19.50
N ARG A 170 10.19 -24.30 18.38
CA ARG A 170 10.72 -23.73 17.14
C ARG A 170 9.64 -23.76 16.07
N CYS A 171 9.64 -22.78 15.18
CA CYS A 171 8.65 -22.66 14.11
C CYS A 171 9.35 -22.67 12.75
N TYR A 172 8.84 -23.46 11.82
CA TYR A 172 9.38 -23.57 10.47
C TYR A 172 8.29 -23.41 9.43
N ARG A 173 8.60 -22.72 8.33
CA ARG A 173 7.78 -22.67 7.13
C ARG A 173 8.27 -23.69 6.12
N LEU A 174 7.36 -24.54 5.65
CA LEU A 174 7.62 -25.57 4.66
C LEU A 174 7.14 -25.12 3.29
N TYR A 175 8.02 -25.18 2.29
CA TYR A 175 7.70 -24.78 0.91
C TYR A 175 7.61 -25.98 -0.02
N GLY A 176 6.68 -25.88 -0.98
CA GLY A 176 6.49 -26.87 -2.04
C GLY A 176 7.49 -26.72 -3.19
N LYS A 177 7.36 -27.59 -4.21
CA LYS A 177 8.20 -27.55 -5.41
C LYS A 177 8.05 -26.24 -6.20
N GLU A 178 6.86 -25.66 -6.17
CA GLU A 178 6.53 -24.41 -6.88
C GLU A 178 7.02 -23.15 -6.15
N GLY A 179 7.62 -23.29 -4.96
CA GLY A 179 8.13 -22.17 -4.18
C GLY A 179 7.11 -21.49 -3.26
N TYR A 180 5.83 -21.87 -3.33
CA TYR A 180 4.80 -21.40 -2.39
C TYR A 180 4.92 -22.08 -1.01
N SER A 181 4.58 -21.33 0.04
CA SER A 181 4.49 -21.85 1.40
C SER A 181 3.28 -22.78 1.54
N LEU A 182 3.51 -23.99 2.05
CA LEU A 182 2.47 -25.00 2.25
C LEU A 182 1.86 -24.90 3.65
N VAL A 183 2.72 -24.90 4.68
CA VAL A 183 2.33 -24.87 6.09
C VAL A 183 3.45 -24.28 6.95
N ASP A 184 3.08 -23.70 8.09
CA ASP A 184 3.98 -23.45 9.20
C ASP A 184 3.82 -24.60 10.22
N ILE A 185 4.95 -25.18 10.64
CA ILE A 185 5.00 -26.27 11.63
C ILE A 185 5.74 -25.81 12.89
N MET A 186 5.16 -26.12 14.04
CA MET A 186 5.81 -25.97 15.34
C MET A 186 6.38 -27.31 15.79
N THR A 187 7.61 -27.30 16.29
CA THR A 187 8.26 -28.45 16.92
C THR A 187 8.72 -28.08 18.32
N GLY A 188 8.94 -29.06 19.19
CA GLY A 188 9.70 -28.82 20.42
C GLY A 188 11.12 -28.34 20.12
N GLU A 189 11.73 -27.62 21.08
CA GLU A 189 13.12 -27.14 20.96
C GLU A 189 14.13 -28.26 20.66
N ASN A 190 13.94 -29.42 21.31
CA ASN A 190 14.84 -30.57 21.22
C ASN A 190 14.45 -31.57 20.12
N GLU A 191 13.40 -31.28 19.36
CA GLU A 191 13.00 -32.14 18.24
C GLU A 191 13.89 -31.87 17.01
N PRO A 192 14.20 -32.90 16.20
CA PRO A 192 14.90 -32.71 14.95
C PRO A 192 14.20 -31.69 14.06
N CYS A 193 14.97 -30.77 13.47
CA CYS A 193 14.42 -29.83 12.51
C CYS A 193 13.87 -30.58 11.27
N PRO A 194 12.78 -30.11 10.65
CA PRO A 194 12.33 -30.61 9.36
C PRO A 194 13.43 -30.45 8.32
N LYS A 195 13.65 -31.49 7.50
CA LYS A 195 14.70 -31.49 6.47
C LYS A 195 14.11 -31.48 5.07
N VAL A 196 14.82 -30.84 4.16
CA VAL A 196 14.47 -30.83 2.74
C VAL A 196 14.48 -32.26 2.19
N GLY A 197 13.42 -32.63 1.47
CA GLY A 197 13.28 -33.96 0.87
C GLY A 197 12.81 -35.05 1.84
N GLU A 198 12.74 -34.78 3.14
CA GLU A 198 12.25 -35.74 4.12
C GLU A 198 10.74 -35.56 4.37
N ARG A 199 10.00 -36.65 4.37
CA ARG A 199 8.55 -36.65 4.58
C ARG A 199 8.24 -36.37 6.05
N ILE A 200 7.45 -35.34 6.31
CA ILE A 200 6.98 -34.97 7.65
C ILE A 200 5.44 -35.02 7.71
N LEU A 201 4.91 -35.48 8.84
CA LEU A 201 3.46 -35.46 9.12
C LEU A 201 3.10 -34.17 9.85
N CYS A 202 2.39 -33.28 9.19
CA CYS A 202 1.86 -32.06 9.76
C CYS A 202 0.43 -32.31 10.28
N ARG A 203 0.15 -31.92 11.53
CA ARG A 203 -1.16 -32.11 12.18
C ARG A 203 -1.72 -30.77 12.62
N HIS A 204 -3.02 -30.59 12.46
CA HIS A 204 -3.70 -29.46 13.07
C HIS A 204 -3.69 -29.62 14.61
N PRO A 205 -3.37 -28.56 15.38
CA PRO A 205 -3.16 -28.67 16.83
C PRO A 205 -4.41 -29.11 17.61
N PHE A 206 -5.61 -28.84 17.07
CA PHE A 206 -6.89 -29.07 17.77
C PHE A 206 -7.88 -29.95 17.00
N SER A 207 -7.53 -30.42 15.80
CA SER A 207 -8.46 -31.16 14.93
C SER A 207 -7.77 -32.40 14.39
N GLU A 208 -7.99 -33.54 15.02
CA GLU A 208 -7.26 -34.78 14.74
C GLU A 208 -7.44 -35.27 13.30
N SER A 209 -8.61 -35.02 12.71
CA SER A 209 -8.90 -35.38 11.32
C SER A 209 -8.12 -34.55 10.30
N LYS A 210 -7.65 -33.35 10.68
CA LYS A 210 -6.88 -32.45 9.80
C LYS A 210 -5.39 -32.73 9.93
N ARG A 211 -4.87 -33.47 8.95
CA ARG A 211 -3.44 -33.82 8.85
C ARG A 211 -3.01 -33.96 7.40
N ALA A 212 -1.75 -33.66 7.13
CA ALA A 212 -1.17 -33.77 5.79
C ALA A 212 0.28 -34.25 5.88
N TYR A 213 0.71 -35.02 4.89
CA TYR A 213 2.12 -35.30 4.71
C TYR A 213 2.73 -34.28 3.77
N VAL A 214 3.87 -33.72 4.16
CA VAL A 214 4.62 -32.73 3.38
C VAL A 214 6.02 -33.27 3.14
N VAL A 215 6.52 -33.10 1.92
CA VAL A 215 7.92 -33.31 1.55
C VAL A 215 8.46 -31.95 1.14
N PRO A 216 9.08 -31.18 2.05
CA PRO A 216 9.45 -29.81 1.78
C PRO A 216 10.61 -29.76 0.77
N LYS A 217 10.54 -28.81 -0.17
CA LYS A 217 11.65 -28.48 -1.07
C LYS A 217 12.53 -27.35 -0.54
N ARG A 218 11.98 -26.57 0.39
CA ARG A 218 12.71 -25.61 1.21
C ARG A 218 12.09 -25.58 2.60
N VAL A 219 12.94 -25.44 3.61
CA VAL A 219 12.56 -25.26 5.02
C VAL A 219 13.15 -23.95 5.48
N GLU A 220 12.33 -23.09 6.10
CA GLU A 220 12.76 -21.81 6.66
C GLU A 220 12.43 -21.78 8.14
N GLU A 221 13.42 -21.48 8.99
CA GLU A 221 13.16 -21.22 10.41
C GLU A 221 12.67 -19.79 10.60
N LEU A 222 11.53 -19.64 11.28
CA LEU A 222 10.81 -18.37 11.42
C LEU A 222 11.25 -17.57 12.64
N LEU A 223 11.57 -18.24 13.75
CA LEU A 223 12.03 -17.59 14.97
C LEU A 223 13.55 -17.45 14.95
N LYS A 224 14.05 -16.22 14.85
CA LYS A 224 15.49 -15.92 14.85
C LYS A 224 15.90 -15.31 16.18
N CYS A 225 17.01 -15.77 16.75
CA CYS A 225 17.57 -15.18 17.96
C CYS A 225 18.06 -13.76 17.65
N TYR A 226 17.39 -12.75 18.20
CA TYR A 226 17.83 -11.35 18.11
C TYR A 226 18.75 -10.96 19.26
N TRP A 227 18.45 -11.47 20.47
CA TRP A 227 19.24 -11.24 21.67
C TRP A 227 19.34 -12.56 22.46
N PRO A 228 20.54 -13.13 22.65
CA PRO A 228 20.71 -14.40 23.37
C PRO A 228 20.56 -14.26 24.88
N GLY A 229 20.48 -13.03 25.40
CA GLY A 229 20.64 -12.77 26.82
C GLY A 229 22.12 -12.76 27.21
N LYS A 230 22.51 -11.82 28.07
CA LYS A 230 23.69 -11.97 28.92
C LYS A 230 23.13 -12.12 30.32
N SER A 231 23.22 -13.33 30.85
CA SER A 231 23.11 -13.58 32.28
C SER A 231 24.39 -13.17 32.97
#